data_AF-A0A0G1MIQ6-F1
#
_entry.id   AF-A0A0G1MIQ6-F1
#
_cell.length_a   1.000
_cell.length_b   1.000
_cell.length_c   1.000
_cell.angle_alpha   90.00
_cell.angle_beta   90.00
_cell.angle_gamma   90.00
#
_symmetry.space_group_name_H-M   'P 1'
#
loop_
_entity.id
_entity.type
_entity.pdbx_description
1 polymer ?
#
loop_
_entity_poly.entity_id
_entity_poly.type
_entity_poly.pdbx_seq_one_letter_code
_entity_poly.pdbx_strand_id
1 'polypeptide(L)'
;MPPEARSVTLPPLSPLPKKQTLERPKIQEYQSTIRTLSGDLERIKTGQKLNGTDIERRILNIEKLPVPPKITPDSLSNVPLPPKPSERGITEPKLPEKEAPPVQKGNLLGNMISWGSAHKMILSIAMVVVIAMGGVGYYFLYLYAPEPTPGPTISQSPVPTTIKRLNDILGSMADITVNFPKTGNPGDLLSAAIQGQNVDKRQFKKITAVEMDSGQRYSVLGLFDRFFINYPANFKEALGAESAVLLYGQEETFGSDGKPTTIGPAGKKLIILSEIKDQTKAASALLSWEPTMVEGMGNLLNLDPKSASSPNFMNNTYREVNIRYRNFQFPDKTIDYAMMAANNQKIYLVISNSKEAIYAIIDKLK
;
A
#
# COMPACT_ATOMS: atom_id res chain seq x y z
N MET A 1 -65.12 -45.13 42.78
CA MET A 1 -63.98 -45.79 42.12
C MET A 1 -63.39 -44.82 41.11
N PRO A 2 -62.23 -44.22 41.38
CA PRO A 2 -61.52 -43.38 40.40
C PRO A 2 -60.62 -44.25 39.49
N PRO A 3 -60.39 -43.85 38.22
CA PRO A 3 -59.62 -44.63 37.27
C PRO A 3 -58.10 -44.49 37.50
N GLU A 4 -57.40 -45.59 37.18
CA GLU A 4 -55.96 -45.81 37.33
C GLU A 4 -55.08 -44.77 36.62
N ALA A 5 -54.03 -44.34 37.32
CA ALA A 5 -52.92 -43.58 36.75
C ALA A 5 -52.07 -44.48 35.86
N ARG A 6 -52.00 -44.17 34.56
CA ARG A 6 -51.03 -44.76 33.64
C ARG A 6 -49.66 -44.10 33.83
N SER A 7 -48.69 -44.89 34.30
CA SER A 7 -47.28 -44.54 34.35
C SER A 7 -46.72 -44.38 32.93
N VAL A 8 -46.29 -43.17 32.57
CA VAL A 8 -45.55 -42.91 31.32
C VAL A 8 -44.06 -43.12 31.60
N THR A 9 -43.52 -44.24 31.15
CA THR A 9 -42.09 -44.54 31.19
C THR A 9 -41.39 -43.72 30.10
N LEU A 10 -40.55 -42.76 30.49
CA LEU A 10 -39.67 -42.03 29.57
C LEU A 10 -38.62 -42.99 28.98
N PRO A 11 -38.27 -42.87 27.68
CA PRO A 11 -37.19 -43.65 27.10
C PRO A 11 -35.83 -43.24 27.70
N PRO A 12 -34.84 -44.17 27.76
CA PRO A 12 -33.52 -43.88 28.31
C PRO A 12 -32.81 -42.80 27.49
N LEU A 13 -32.15 -41.86 28.18
CA LEU A 13 -31.30 -40.85 27.56
C LEU A 13 -30.20 -41.53 26.73
N SER A 14 -30.07 -41.12 25.46
CA SER A 14 -28.93 -41.43 24.62
C SER A 14 -27.63 -41.00 25.31
N PRO A 15 -26.55 -41.81 25.28
CA PRO A 15 -25.29 -41.44 25.88
C PRO A 15 -24.72 -40.20 25.19
N LEU A 16 -24.26 -39.24 25.98
CA LEU A 16 -23.55 -38.05 25.50
C LEU A 16 -22.39 -38.46 24.57
N PRO A 17 -22.15 -37.73 23.46
CA PRO A 17 -20.96 -37.93 22.66
C PRO A 17 -19.72 -37.76 23.54
N LYS A 18 -18.83 -38.76 23.53
CA LYS A 18 -17.51 -38.70 24.16
C LYS A 18 -16.84 -37.39 23.76
N LYS A 19 -16.35 -36.63 24.74
CA LYS A 19 -15.44 -35.50 24.54
C LYS A 19 -14.31 -35.95 23.61
N GLN A 20 -14.37 -35.52 22.37
CA GLN A 20 -13.24 -35.59 21.47
C GLN A 20 -12.23 -34.59 22.03
N THR A 21 -11.17 -35.12 22.65
CA THR A 21 -10.03 -34.30 23.04
C THR A 21 -9.42 -33.83 21.73
N LEU A 22 -9.74 -32.60 21.33
CA LEU A 22 -8.99 -31.93 20.28
C LEU A 22 -7.57 -31.80 20.83
N GLU A 23 -6.64 -32.56 20.26
CA GLU A 23 -5.22 -32.33 20.47
C GLU A 23 -4.96 -30.86 20.13
N ARG A 24 -4.57 -30.08 21.15
CA ARG A 24 -4.09 -28.74 20.92
C ARG A 24 -2.88 -28.86 20.00
N PRO A 25 -2.77 -28.06 18.93
CA PRO A 25 -1.49 -27.95 18.24
C PRO A 25 -0.44 -27.58 19.29
N LYS A 26 0.65 -28.35 19.29
CA LYS A 26 1.79 -28.16 20.19
C LYS A 26 2.25 -26.71 20.05
N ILE A 27 1.88 -25.86 21.01
CA ILE A 27 2.39 -24.49 21.08
C ILE A 27 3.88 -24.66 21.33
N GLN A 28 4.70 -24.44 20.30
CA GLN A 28 6.10 -24.14 20.55
C GLN A 28 6.09 -22.82 21.31
N GLU A 29 6.31 -22.88 22.62
CA GLU A 29 6.71 -21.71 23.39
C GLU A 29 7.95 -21.16 22.71
N TYR A 30 7.77 -20.11 21.90
CA TYR A 30 8.86 -19.24 21.54
C TYR A 30 9.25 -18.52 22.82
N GLN A 31 10.19 -19.12 23.55
CA GLN A 31 11.02 -18.42 24.52
C GLN A 31 11.70 -17.28 23.75
N SER A 32 11.10 -16.09 23.80
CA SER A 32 11.73 -14.87 23.32
C SER A 32 12.93 -14.59 24.21
N THR A 33 14.06 -15.19 23.85
CA THR A 33 15.32 -14.84 24.51
C THR A 33 15.66 -13.46 23.99
N ILE A 34 15.35 -12.43 24.77
CA ILE A 34 15.80 -11.07 24.48
C ILE A 34 17.33 -11.14 24.47
N ARG A 35 17.91 -11.14 23.26
CA ARG A 35 19.35 -11.07 23.09
C ARG A 35 19.76 -9.65 23.44
N THR A 36 20.47 -9.51 24.56
CA THR A 36 21.14 -8.26 24.86
C THR A 36 22.44 -8.22 24.06
N LEU A 37 22.72 -7.06 23.45
CA LEU A 37 23.94 -6.84 22.67
C LEU A 37 25.21 -7.16 23.48
N SER A 38 25.12 -7.00 24.80
CA SER A 38 26.14 -7.38 25.79
C SER A 38 26.42 -8.88 25.82
N GLY A 39 25.38 -9.74 25.76
CA GLY A 39 25.53 -11.19 25.79
C GLY A 39 26.10 -11.77 24.49
N ASP A 40 25.81 -11.14 23.35
CA ASP A 40 26.37 -11.54 22.05
C ASP A 40 27.86 -11.16 21.92
N LEU A 41 28.28 -10.05 22.53
CA LEU A 41 29.69 -9.63 22.56
C LEU A 41 30.60 -10.60 23.35
N GLU A 42 30.09 -11.18 24.43
CA GLU A 42 30.86 -12.17 25.20
C GLU A 42 31.00 -13.50 24.47
N ARG A 43 29.95 -13.94 23.75
CA ARG A 43 29.95 -15.20 22.99
C ARG A 43 30.91 -15.18 21.79
N ILE A 44 31.05 -14.01 21.14
CA ILE A 44 32.02 -13.78 20.06
C ILE A 44 33.46 -13.85 20.58
N LYS A 45 33.73 -13.33 21.79
CA LYS A 45 35.06 -13.41 22.43
C LYS A 45 35.48 -14.84 22.75
N THR A 46 34.51 -15.72 23.05
CA THR A 46 34.75 -17.16 23.30
C THR A 46 34.80 -18.04 22.04
N GLY A 47 34.76 -17.44 20.84
CA GLY A 47 34.96 -18.17 19.57
C GLY A 47 33.78 -19.04 19.11
N GLN A 48 32.59 -18.87 19.69
CA GLN A 48 31.42 -19.66 19.33
C GLN A 48 30.78 -19.10 18.05
N LYS A 49 30.75 -19.88 16.96
CA LYS A 49 30.12 -19.47 15.70
C LYS A 49 28.60 -19.38 15.87
N LEU A 50 28.03 -18.24 15.49
CA LEU A 50 26.58 -17.99 15.49
C LEU A 50 25.92 -18.83 14.38
N ASN A 51 24.96 -19.67 14.73
CA ASN A 51 24.10 -20.35 13.76
C ASN A 51 23.07 -19.36 13.21
N GLY A 52 23.19 -19.05 11.92
CA GLY A 52 22.19 -18.34 11.14
C GLY A 52 22.12 -18.95 9.74
N THR A 53 20.90 -19.10 9.22
CA THR A 53 20.67 -19.53 7.84
C THR A 53 21.13 -18.42 6.91
N ASP A 54 22.01 -18.76 5.95
CA ASP A 54 22.55 -17.81 4.98
C ASP A 54 21.45 -17.45 3.98
N ILE A 55 20.92 -16.24 4.08
CA ILE A 55 20.00 -15.69 3.08
C ILE A 55 20.85 -14.91 2.10
N GLU A 56 20.96 -15.43 0.88
CA GLU A 56 21.72 -14.83 -0.21
C GLU A 56 21.20 -13.40 -0.48
N ARG A 57 21.96 -12.40 -0.02
CA ARG A 57 21.65 -10.99 -0.29
C ARG A 57 21.95 -10.72 -1.75
N ARG A 58 20.90 -10.58 -2.56
CA ARG A 58 21.01 -9.93 -3.87
C ARG A 58 21.25 -8.43 -3.62
N ILE A 59 22.53 -8.04 -3.59
CA ILE A 59 22.93 -6.63 -3.54
C ILE A 59 22.58 -6.04 -4.90
N LEU A 60 21.50 -5.25 -4.96
CA LEU A 60 21.32 -4.30 -6.05
C LEU A 60 22.45 -3.27 -5.91
N ASN A 61 23.37 -3.28 -6.87
CA ASN A 61 24.39 -2.26 -7.02
C ASN A 61 23.65 -0.96 -7.36
N ILE A 62 23.35 -0.14 -6.35
CA ILE A 62 22.82 1.20 -6.57
C ILE A 62 23.98 2.02 -7.12
N GLU A 63 23.99 2.17 -8.44
CA GLU A 63 24.87 3.09 -9.13
C GLU A 63 24.72 4.48 -8.50
N LYS A 64 25.86 5.07 -8.21
CA LYS A 64 26.02 6.33 -7.47
C LYS A 64 25.30 7.44 -8.24
N LEU A 65 24.14 7.87 -7.76
CA LEU A 65 23.44 9.04 -8.32
C LEU A 65 24.37 10.27 -8.25
N PRO A 66 24.47 11.08 -9.32
CA PRO A 66 25.30 12.27 -9.33
C PRO A 66 24.78 13.28 -8.31
N VAL A 67 25.72 13.81 -7.53
CA VAL A 67 25.49 14.83 -6.50
C VAL A 67 24.93 16.10 -7.18
N PRO A 68 23.78 16.65 -6.74
CA PRO A 68 23.28 17.91 -7.27
C PRO A 68 24.25 19.06 -6.91
N PRO A 69 24.46 20.05 -7.81
CA PRO A 69 25.37 21.15 -7.55
C PRO A 69 24.90 21.96 -6.33
N LYS A 70 25.86 22.23 -5.45
CA LYS A 70 25.73 23.06 -4.26
C LYS A 70 25.39 24.50 -4.68
N ILE A 71 24.18 24.95 -4.37
CA ILE A 71 23.79 26.36 -4.52
C ILE A 71 24.29 27.10 -3.29
N THR A 72 25.33 27.91 -3.46
CA THR A 72 25.78 28.89 -2.48
C THR A 72 24.85 30.11 -2.56
N PRO A 73 24.31 30.61 -1.44
CA PRO A 73 23.57 31.86 -1.44
C PRO A 73 24.56 33.02 -1.36
N ASP A 74 24.76 33.72 -2.47
CA ASP A 74 25.33 35.07 -2.40
C ASP A 74 24.76 35.98 -3.49
N SER A 75 24.50 37.20 -3.05
CA SER A 75 24.39 38.43 -3.84
C SER A 75 23.05 38.71 -4.54
N LEU A 76 22.17 39.37 -3.77
CA LEU A 76 21.40 40.53 -4.25
C LEU A 76 22.33 41.49 -5.02
N SER A 77 22.14 41.69 -6.33
CA SER A 77 22.16 43.03 -6.95
C SER A 77 21.93 42.97 -8.47
N ASN A 78 21.14 43.92 -8.93
CA ASN A 78 21.17 44.56 -10.25
C ASN A 78 20.70 43.76 -11.48
N VAL A 79 19.44 43.97 -11.81
CA VAL A 79 18.93 43.92 -13.19
C VAL A 79 19.21 45.28 -13.86
N PRO A 80 19.88 45.31 -15.01
CA PRO A 80 19.60 46.31 -16.04
C PRO A 80 19.09 45.63 -17.32
N LEU A 81 17.99 46.17 -17.87
CA LEU A 81 17.44 45.80 -19.19
C LEU A 81 18.48 46.01 -20.31
N PRO A 82 18.50 45.14 -21.34
CA PRO A 82 19.19 45.42 -22.61
C PRO A 82 18.26 46.10 -23.64
N PRO A 83 18.78 47.02 -24.49
CA PRO A 83 18.07 47.50 -25.68
C PRO A 83 18.34 46.64 -26.93
N LYS A 84 17.37 46.64 -27.85
CA LYS A 84 17.43 46.23 -29.29
C LYS A 84 18.57 46.98 -30.02
N PRO A 85 19.16 46.52 -31.16
CA PRO A 85 18.44 46.31 -32.45
C PRO A 85 19.07 45.26 -33.45
N SER A 86 18.29 44.75 -34.42
CA SER A 86 18.39 44.95 -35.91
C SER A 86 19.00 43.80 -36.75
N GLU A 87 18.11 43.06 -37.41
CA GLU A 87 18.03 42.81 -38.87
C GLU A 87 19.28 42.71 -39.78
N ARG A 88 19.27 41.61 -40.58
CA ARG A 88 19.66 41.40 -42.01
C ARG A 88 20.83 40.46 -42.28
N GLY A 89 20.60 39.54 -43.22
CA GLY A 89 21.63 38.98 -44.08
C GLY A 89 21.49 37.49 -44.36
N ILE A 90 20.61 37.12 -45.31
CA ILE A 90 20.56 35.79 -45.93
C ILE A 90 21.70 35.71 -46.95
N THR A 91 22.46 34.62 -46.98
CA THR A 91 23.10 34.10 -48.21
C THR A 91 23.53 32.65 -48.03
N GLU A 92 23.11 31.81 -48.98
CA GLU A 92 23.48 30.39 -49.18
C GLU A 92 24.02 30.28 -50.64
N PRO A 93 24.50 29.12 -51.14
CA PRO A 93 25.80 28.46 -50.97
C PRO A 93 26.61 28.35 -52.29
N LYS A 94 27.82 27.76 -52.25
CA LYS A 94 28.42 27.15 -53.45
C LYS A 94 29.33 25.95 -53.12
N LEU A 95 29.00 24.80 -53.68
CA LEU A 95 29.77 23.54 -53.69
C LEU A 95 30.66 23.49 -54.94
N PRO A 96 31.85 22.86 -54.89
CA PRO A 96 32.53 22.35 -56.07
C PRO A 96 32.60 20.81 -56.07
N GLU A 97 32.14 20.25 -57.19
CA GLU A 97 32.28 18.86 -57.63
C GLU A 97 33.65 18.65 -58.30
N LYS A 98 34.26 17.47 -58.13
CA LYS A 98 35.42 17.07 -58.94
C LYS A 98 35.50 15.55 -59.16
N GLU A 99 35.78 15.24 -60.42
CA GLU A 99 35.81 13.96 -61.14
C GLU A 99 36.92 12.98 -60.74
N ALA A 100 36.68 11.70 -61.05
CA ALA A 100 37.63 10.59 -60.98
C ALA A 100 38.32 10.31 -62.34
N PRO A 101 39.57 9.80 -62.37
CA PRO A 101 40.20 9.25 -63.57
C PRO A 101 40.33 7.70 -63.59
N PRO A 102 40.67 7.10 -64.75
CA PRO A 102 40.22 5.77 -65.17
C PRO A 102 41.26 4.63 -65.09
N VAL A 103 40.75 3.41 -65.30
CA VAL A 103 41.40 2.09 -65.35
C VAL A 103 42.28 1.90 -66.60
N GLN A 104 43.46 1.26 -66.44
CA GLN A 104 44.28 0.72 -67.53
C GLN A 104 44.39 -0.82 -67.45
N LYS A 105 44.24 -1.48 -68.60
CA LYS A 105 44.52 -2.90 -68.85
C LYS A 105 45.90 -3.07 -69.47
N GLY A 106 46.59 -4.16 -69.15
CA GLY A 106 47.77 -4.63 -69.89
C GLY A 106 48.02 -6.13 -69.66
N ASN A 107 47.92 -6.93 -70.72
CA ASN A 107 48.39 -8.31 -70.79
C ASN A 107 49.83 -8.33 -71.31
N LEU A 108 50.64 -9.33 -70.94
CA LEU A 108 51.36 -10.20 -71.90
C LEU A 108 52.15 -11.33 -71.22
N LEU A 109 52.04 -12.49 -71.86
CA LEU A 109 52.66 -13.78 -71.56
C LEU A 109 54.19 -13.79 -71.74
N GLY A 110 54.83 -14.75 -71.07
CA GLY A 110 55.63 -15.75 -71.79
C GLY A 110 57.01 -16.04 -71.20
N ASN A 111 57.15 -17.17 -70.50
CA ASN A 111 58.38 -17.96 -70.58
C ASN A 111 58.06 -19.46 -70.43
N MET A 112 58.52 -20.21 -71.44
CA MET A 112 58.42 -21.66 -71.60
C MET A 112 59.17 -22.41 -70.49
N ILE A 113 58.56 -23.44 -69.91
CA ILE A 113 59.28 -24.51 -69.19
C ILE A 113 58.90 -25.85 -69.80
N SER A 114 59.96 -26.56 -70.20
CA SER A 114 60.04 -27.86 -70.84
C SER A 114 59.23 -28.97 -70.14
N TRP A 115 58.49 -29.74 -70.94
CA TRP A 115 57.65 -30.85 -70.55
C TRP A 115 58.43 -32.18 -70.66
N GLY A 116 58.63 -32.86 -69.54
CA GLY A 116 59.17 -34.23 -69.52
C GLY A 116 58.94 -35.03 -68.23
N SER A 117 58.64 -34.38 -67.10
CA SER A 117 58.36 -35.07 -65.82
C SER A 117 57.39 -34.30 -64.90
N ALA A 118 56.54 -33.43 -65.44
CA ALA A 118 55.75 -32.49 -64.64
C ALA A 118 54.37 -33.03 -64.20
N HIS A 119 53.84 -34.07 -64.83
CA HIS A 119 52.45 -34.50 -64.58
C HIS A 119 52.23 -35.08 -63.17
N LYS A 120 53.20 -35.80 -62.60
CA LYS A 120 53.07 -36.34 -61.23
C LYS A 120 53.24 -35.25 -60.16
N MET A 121 54.11 -34.27 -60.42
CA MET A 121 54.34 -33.14 -59.50
C MET A 121 53.17 -32.16 -59.50
N ILE A 122 52.63 -31.81 -60.67
CA ILE A 122 51.46 -30.93 -60.79
C ILE A 122 50.23 -31.55 -60.13
N LEU A 123 50.02 -32.87 -60.27
CA LEU A 123 48.89 -33.55 -59.63
C LEU A 123 49.02 -33.58 -58.10
N SER A 124 50.23 -33.77 -57.58
CA SER A 124 50.50 -33.72 -56.13
C SER A 124 50.31 -32.31 -55.55
N ILE A 125 50.75 -31.27 -56.26
CA ILE A 125 50.56 -29.88 -55.85
C ILE A 125 49.07 -29.50 -55.90
N ALA A 126 48.36 -29.88 -56.97
CA ALA A 126 46.93 -29.65 -57.08
C ALA A 126 46.14 -30.31 -55.94
N MET A 127 46.51 -31.54 -55.54
CA MET A 127 45.86 -32.23 -54.43
C MET A 127 46.13 -31.58 -53.07
N VAL A 128 47.36 -31.11 -52.82
CA VAL A 128 47.70 -30.37 -51.59
C VAL A 128 46.93 -29.04 -51.54
N VAL A 129 46.78 -28.34 -52.67
CA VAL A 129 45.98 -27.11 -52.74
C VAL A 129 44.50 -27.38 -52.48
N VAL A 130 43.93 -28.46 -53.01
CA VAL A 130 42.53 -28.83 -52.76
C VAL A 130 42.31 -29.20 -51.28
N ILE A 131 43.24 -29.93 -50.66
CA ILE A 131 43.16 -30.27 -49.22
C ILE A 131 43.31 -29.01 -48.36
N ALA A 132 44.23 -28.11 -48.70
CA ALA A 132 44.41 -26.85 -47.99
C ALA A 132 43.18 -25.93 -48.13
N MET A 133 42.61 -25.81 -49.34
CA MET A 133 41.39 -25.04 -49.57
C MET A 133 40.17 -25.67 -48.89
N GLY A 134 40.07 -27.00 -48.88
CA GLY A 134 39.03 -27.72 -48.13
C GLY A 134 39.15 -27.53 -46.61
N GLY A 135 40.38 -27.56 -46.08
CA GLY A 135 40.66 -27.30 -44.67
C GLY A 135 40.33 -25.86 -44.26
N VAL A 136 40.69 -24.88 -45.08
CA VAL A 136 40.36 -23.46 -44.84
C VAL A 136 38.85 -23.22 -44.96
N GLY A 137 38.18 -23.83 -45.94
CA GLY A 137 36.74 -23.76 -46.11
C GLY A 137 35.98 -24.36 -44.92
N TYR A 138 36.42 -25.52 -44.43
CA TYR A 138 35.86 -26.17 -43.24
C TYR A 138 36.06 -25.31 -41.98
N TYR A 139 37.24 -24.74 -41.80
CA TYR A 139 37.56 -23.87 -40.67
C TYR A 139 36.68 -22.59 -40.65
N PHE A 140 36.51 -21.93 -41.80
CA PHE A 140 35.72 -20.69 -41.85
C PHE A 140 34.20 -20.90 -41.83
N LEU A 141 33.70 -21.99 -42.43
CA LEU A 141 32.25 -22.21 -42.51
C LEU A 141 31.68 -22.92 -41.29
N TYR A 142 32.46 -23.79 -40.62
CA TYR A 142 31.93 -24.63 -39.55
C TYR A 142 32.38 -24.23 -38.14
N LEU A 143 33.55 -23.61 -37.98
CA LEU A 143 34.07 -23.16 -36.66
C LEU A 143 33.85 -21.67 -36.39
N TYR A 144 33.49 -20.89 -37.42
CA TYR A 144 33.29 -19.43 -37.34
C TYR A 144 31.86 -18.98 -37.67
N ALA A 145 30.86 -19.86 -37.53
CA ALA A 145 29.47 -19.40 -37.57
C ALA A 145 29.23 -18.47 -36.37
N PRO A 146 29.01 -17.15 -36.57
CA PRO A 146 28.71 -16.26 -35.47
C PRO A 146 27.39 -16.69 -34.84
N GLU A 147 27.35 -16.85 -33.52
CA GLU A 147 26.10 -17.07 -32.80
C GLU A 147 25.12 -15.95 -33.16
N PRO A 148 23.83 -16.25 -33.38
CA PRO A 148 22.86 -15.23 -33.71
C PRO A 148 22.78 -14.23 -32.54
N THR A 149 23.18 -12.99 -32.81
CA THR A 149 23.07 -11.89 -31.85
C THR A 149 21.63 -11.81 -31.36
N PRO A 150 21.36 -11.92 -30.05
CA PRO A 150 20.00 -11.77 -29.55
C PRO A 150 19.49 -10.39 -29.98
N GLY A 151 18.37 -10.39 -30.72
CA GLY A 151 17.72 -9.15 -31.13
C GLY A 151 17.39 -8.27 -29.91
N PRO A 152 17.23 -6.95 -30.09
CA PRO A 152 16.92 -6.06 -28.99
C PRO A 152 15.67 -6.57 -28.26
N THR A 153 15.85 -6.96 -27.00
CA THR A 153 14.72 -7.31 -26.13
C THR A 153 13.91 -6.04 -25.92
N ILE A 154 12.68 -6.04 -26.41
CA ILE A 154 11.75 -4.92 -26.21
C ILE A 154 11.47 -4.87 -24.71
N SER A 155 12.11 -3.94 -24.00
CA SER A 155 11.83 -3.69 -22.59
C SER A 155 10.39 -3.18 -22.50
N GLN A 156 9.49 -4.01 -22.00
CA GLN A 156 8.13 -3.56 -21.71
C GLN A 156 8.24 -2.39 -20.73
N SER A 157 7.70 -1.23 -21.12
CA SER A 157 7.57 -0.11 -20.18
C SER A 157 6.73 -0.58 -19.00
N PRO A 158 7.12 -0.26 -17.76
CA PRO A 158 6.32 -0.63 -16.60
C PRO A 158 4.92 -0.09 -16.78
N VAL A 159 3.91 -0.97 -16.73
CA VAL A 159 2.52 -0.53 -16.70
C VAL A 159 2.36 0.32 -15.43
N PRO A 160 1.94 1.59 -15.53
CA PRO A 160 1.74 2.41 -14.34
C PRO A 160 0.73 1.69 -13.45
N THR A 161 1.17 1.29 -12.26
CA THR A 161 0.28 0.65 -11.27
C THR A 161 -0.65 1.74 -10.76
N THR A 162 -1.91 1.72 -11.19
CA THR A 162 -2.92 2.66 -10.68
C THR A 162 -3.07 2.43 -9.17
N ILE A 163 -2.57 3.37 -8.36
CA ILE A 163 -2.77 3.36 -6.92
C ILE A 163 -4.26 3.62 -6.67
N LYS A 164 -4.96 2.62 -6.14
CA LYS A 164 -6.39 2.72 -5.79
C LYS A 164 -6.60 3.84 -4.75
N ARG A 165 -7.57 4.71 -4.99
CA ARG A 165 -8.00 5.72 -4.01
C ARG A 165 -8.87 5.10 -2.91
N LEU A 166 -9.06 5.83 -1.82
CA LEU A 166 -9.94 5.36 -0.72
C LEU A 166 -11.35 4.97 -1.23
N ASN A 167 -11.93 5.80 -2.10
CA ASN A 167 -13.26 5.53 -2.67
C ASN A 167 -13.28 4.25 -3.54
N ASP A 168 -12.15 3.87 -4.15
CA ASP A 168 -12.06 2.64 -4.94
C ASP A 168 -12.06 1.39 -4.05
N ILE A 169 -11.52 1.48 -2.83
CA ILE A 169 -11.54 0.39 -1.84
C ILE A 169 -12.93 0.27 -1.20
N LEU A 170 -13.53 1.40 -0.83
CA LEU A 170 -14.85 1.43 -0.23
C LEU A 170 -15.93 0.96 -1.21
N GLY A 171 -15.73 1.22 -2.51
CA GLY A 171 -16.69 0.88 -3.57
C GLY A 171 -17.90 1.83 -3.57
N SER A 172 -18.93 1.44 -4.31
CA SER A 172 -20.17 2.21 -4.36
C SER A 172 -20.96 2.03 -3.06
N MET A 173 -21.21 3.13 -2.35
CA MET A 173 -22.03 3.18 -1.14
C MET A 173 -23.12 4.23 -1.35
N ALA A 174 -24.30 4.00 -0.78
CA ALA A 174 -25.34 5.03 -0.75
C ALA A 174 -24.82 6.25 0.03
N ASP A 175 -25.00 7.45 -0.54
CA ASP A 175 -24.54 8.71 0.03
C ASP A 175 -25.67 9.40 0.81
N ILE A 176 -25.32 9.97 1.95
CA ILE A 176 -26.20 10.75 2.82
C ILE A 176 -25.60 12.14 2.94
N THR A 177 -26.30 13.14 2.42
CA THR A 177 -25.89 14.53 2.61
C THR A 177 -26.41 15.06 3.94
N VAL A 178 -25.51 15.56 4.78
CA VAL A 178 -25.86 16.24 6.04
C VAL A 178 -25.49 17.72 5.90
N ASN A 179 -26.50 18.58 5.93
CA ASN A 179 -26.34 20.02 5.82
C ASN A 179 -26.14 20.63 7.21
N PHE A 180 -25.05 21.37 7.39
CA PHE A 180 -24.79 22.13 8.61
C PHE A 180 -25.01 23.63 8.35
N PRO A 181 -26.00 24.25 8.98
CA PRO A 181 -26.11 25.70 9.03
C PRO A 181 -24.96 26.28 9.88
N LYS A 182 -24.65 27.57 9.65
CA LYS A 182 -23.61 28.29 10.40
C LYS A 182 -23.88 28.37 11.89
N THR A 183 -25.16 28.43 12.27
CA THR A 183 -25.60 28.47 13.67
C THR A 183 -26.24 27.16 14.08
N GLY A 184 -26.40 26.93 15.39
CA GLY A 184 -26.98 25.71 15.93
C GLY A 184 -25.96 24.65 16.32
N ASN A 185 -26.42 23.71 17.16
CA ASN A 185 -25.61 22.62 17.68
C ASN A 185 -25.40 21.56 16.58
N PRO A 186 -24.15 21.31 16.14
CA PRO A 186 -23.88 20.35 15.07
C PRO A 186 -24.13 18.90 15.48
N GLY A 187 -24.01 18.56 16.77
CA GLY A 187 -24.32 17.23 17.29
C GLY A 187 -25.80 16.89 17.18
N ASP A 188 -26.68 17.82 17.55
CA ASP A 188 -28.13 17.62 17.44
C ASP A 188 -28.56 17.44 15.99
N LEU A 189 -27.99 18.24 15.08
CA LEU A 189 -28.25 18.16 13.64
C LEU A 189 -27.76 16.85 13.03
N LEU A 190 -26.54 16.43 13.36
CA LEU A 190 -26.00 15.15 12.89
C LEU A 190 -26.83 14.00 13.43
N SER A 191 -27.17 14.03 14.73
CA SER A 191 -28.01 13.02 15.38
C SER A 191 -29.38 12.91 14.69
N ALA A 192 -30.07 14.03 14.46
CA ALA A 192 -31.35 14.03 13.74
C ALA A 192 -31.19 13.48 12.31
N ALA A 193 -30.13 13.88 11.60
CA ALA A 193 -29.88 13.44 10.24
C ALA A 193 -29.63 11.93 10.15
N ILE A 194 -28.80 11.35 11.03
CA ILE A 194 -28.55 9.91 11.07
C ILE A 194 -29.79 9.15 11.54
N GLN A 195 -30.55 9.68 12.50
CA GLN A 195 -31.78 9.03 12.97
C GLN A 195 -32.86 8.94 11.89
N GLY A 196 -32.88 9.86 10.93
CA GLY A 196 -33.75 9.79 9.75
C GLY A 196 -33.34 8.75 8.69
N GLN A 197 -32.13 8.18 8.76
CA GLN A 197 -31.65 7.25 7.74
C GLN A 197 -32.08 5.81 8.01
N ASN A 198 -32.50 5.10 6.96
CA ASN A 198 -32.58 3.64 7.00
C ASN A 198 -31.20 3.06 6.63
N VAL A 199 -30.58 2.29 7.53
CA VAL A 199 -29.31 1.59 7.27
C VAL A 199 -29.52 0.14 7.63
N ASP A 200 -29.32 -0.73 6.65
CA ASP A 200 -29.43 -2.17 6.88
C ASP A 200 -28.29 -2.66 7.78
N LYS A 201 -28.55 -3.75 8.50
CA LYS A 201 -27.56 -4.38 9.34
C LYS A 201 -26.33 -4.78 8.53
N ARG A 202 -25.17 -4.49 9.10
CA ARG A 202 -23.82 -4.76 8.55
C ARG A 202 -23.54 -4.06 7.22
N GLN A 203 -24.31 -3.02 6.88
CA GLN A 203 -24.10 -2.21 5.68
C GLN A 203 -23.54 -0.83 6.03
N PHE A 204 -22.89 -0.23 5.03
CA PHE A 204 -22.32 1.11 5.12
C PHE A 204 -23.09 2.09 4.24
N LYS A 205 -23.23 3.31 4.72
CA LYS A 205 -23.54 4.48 3.92
C LYS A 205 -22.45 5.51 4.08
N LYS A 206 -22.17 6.27 3.03
CA LYS A 206 -21.24 7.40 3.09
C LYS A 206 -21.98 8.64 3.59
N ILE A 207 -21.33 9.42 4.44
CA ILE A 207 -21.82 10.73 4.86
C ILE A 207 -21.02 11.80 4.12
N THR A 208 -21.75 12.66 3.42
CA THR A 208 -21.22 13.89 2.83
C THR A 208 -21.71 15.07 3.66
N ALA A 209 -20.84 15.58 4.54
CA ALA A 209 -21.11 16.77 5.33
C ALA A 209 -20.88 18.04 4.49
N VAL A 210 -21.86 18.92 4.43
CA VAL A 210 -21.80 20.18 3.67
C VAL A 210 -22.20 21.37 4.51
N GLU A 211 -21.54 22.50 4.30
CA GLU A 211 -21.99 23.79 4.82
C GLU A 211 -23.19 24.26 4.00
N MET A 212 -24.31 24.55 4.69
CA MET A 212 -25.59 24.83 4.04
C MET A 212 -25.56 26.08 3.14
N ASP A 213 -24.85 27.12 3.55
CA ASP A 213 -24.85 28.41 2.84
C ASP A 213 -23.96 28.40 1.59
N SER A 214 -22.81 27.73 1.67
CA SER A 214 -21.80 27.73 0.61
C SER A 214 -21.85 26.49 -0.28
N GLY A 215 -22.52 25.42 0.18
CA GLY A 215 -22.49 24.10 -0.44
C GLY A 215 -21.13 23.40 -0.34
N GLN A 216 -20.15 23.99 0.37
CA GLN A 216 -18.81 23.42 0.48
C GLN A 216 -18.81 22.17 1.35
N ARG A 217 -18.08 21.14 0.89
CA ARG A 217 -17.92 19.90 1.63
C ARG A 217 -16.91 20.08 2.77
N TYR A 218 -17.27 19.64 3.96
CA TYR A 218 -16.32 19.56 5.07
C TYR A 218 -15.31 18.44 4.82
N SER A 219 -14.03 18.75 5.02
CA SER A 219 -13.02 17.73 5.29
C SER A 219 -13.24 17.16 6.71
N VAL A 220 -12.58 16.04 7.05
CA VAL A 220 -12.66 15.51 8.43
C VAL A 220 -12.19 16.53 9.46
N LEU A 221 -11.11 17.26 9.20
CA LEU A 221 -10.65 18.33 10.09
C LEU A 221 -11.63 19.51 10.13
N GLY A 222 -12.21 19.88 8.99
CA GLY A 222 -13.25 20.92 8.97
C GLY A 222 -14.51 20.50 9.77
N LEU A 223 -14.84 19.21 9.78
CA LEU A 223 -15.89 18.67 10.64
C LEU A 223 -15.48 18.72 12.11
N PHE A 224 -14.22 18.40 12.44
CA PHE A 224 -13.71 18.52 13.81
C PHE A 224 -13.79 19.96 14.31
N ASP A 225 -13.39 20.92 13.48
CA ASP A 225 -13.49 22.34 13.78
C ASP A 225 -14.96 22.76 13.96
N ARG A 226 -15.88 22.28 13.11
CA ARG A 226 -17.34 22.55 13.23
C ARG A 226 -17.92 22.04 14.55
N PHE A 227 -17.40 20.93 15.06
CA PHE A 227 -17.78 20.30 16.33
C PHE A 227 -16.96 20.80 17.52
N PHE A 228 -16.08 21.78 17.34
CA PHE A 228 -15.18 22.31 18.36
C PHE A 228 -14.32 21.24 19.04
N ILE A 229 -13.91 20.23 18.26
CA ILE A 229 -13.08 19.14 18.75
C ILE A 229 -11.65 19.64 18.93
N ASN A 230 -11.16 19.64 20.16
CA ASN A 230 -9.76 19.96 20.46
C ASN A 230 -8.88 18.73 20.19
N TYR A 231 -8.26 18.68 19.00
CA TYR A 231 -7.29 17.66 18.62
C TYR A 231 -5.84 18.15 18.79
N PRO A 232 -4.86 17.26 19.04
CA PRO A 232 -3.45 17.64 19.24
C PRO A 232 -2.85 18.42 18.05
N ALA A 233 -1.95 19.37 18.32
CA ALA A 233 -1.39 20.26 17.30
C ALA A 233 -0.70 19.52 16.14
N ASN A 234 0.02 18.42 16.44
CA ASN A 234 0.70 17.59 15.45
C ASN A 234 -0.23 16.66 14.66
N PHE A 235 -1.51 16.56 15.04
CA PHE A 235 -2.47 15.67 14.39
C PHE A 235 -2.72 16.07 12.94
N LYS A 236 -2.94 17.37 12.67
CA LYS A 236 -3.19 17.89 11.32
C LYS A 236 -2.03 17.62 10.36
N GLU A 237 -0.80 17.75 10.84
CA GLU A 237 0.39 17.47 10.03
C GLU A 237 0.59 15.99 9.74
N ALA A 238 -0.02 15.10 10.51
CA ALA A 238 0.08 13.66 10.32
C ALA A 238 -0.90 13.13 9.26
N LEU A 239 -1.96 13.88 8.95
CA LEU A 239 -3.01 13.46 8.03
C LEU A 239 -2.66 13.72 6.56
N GLY A 240 -3.11 12.80 5.71
CA GLY A 240 -3.09 12.87 4.25
C GLY A 240 -4.31 13.58 3.67
N ALA A 241 -4.54 13.38 2.37
CA ALA A 241 -5.59 14.05 1.62
C ALA A 241 -6.90 13.25 1.60
N GLU A 242 -6.82 11.92 1.65
CA GLU A 242 -7.99 11.06 1.54
C GLU A 242 -8.69 10.91 2.89
N SER A 243 -10.01 11.07 2.89
CA SER A 243 -10.83 10.89 4.08
C SER A 243 -12.26 10.52 3.71
N ALA A 244 -12.96 9.90 4.64
CA ALA A 244 -14.37 9.57 4.51
C ALA A 244 -15.03 9.52 5.89
N VAL A 245 -16.31 9.84 5.95
CA VAL A 245 -17.17 9.59 7.10
C VAL A 245 -18.23 8.61 6.67
N LEU A 246 -18.41 7.53 7.43
CA LEU A 246 -19.35 6.46 7.12
C LEU A 246 -20.35 6.30 8.27
N LEU A 247 -21.54 5.84 7.90
CA LEU A 247 -22.57 5.36 8.80
C LEU A 247 -22.68 3.85 8.64
N TYR A 248 -22.56 3.12 9.74
CA TYR A 248 -22.66 1.67 9.81
C TYR A 248 -23.93 1.26 10.54
N GLY A 249 -24.64 0.27 10.00
CA GLY A 249 -25.78 -0.37 10.64
C GLY A 249 -25.33 -1.53 11.52
N GLN A 250 -25.12 -1.29 12.81
CA GLN A 250 -24.77 -2.29 13.80
C GLN A 250 -25.92 -3.27 14.05
N GLU A 251 -25.62 -4.57 14.05
CA GLU A 251 -26.60 -5.61 14.30
C GLU A 251 -26.84 -5.86 15.80
N GLU A 252 -25.78 -5.91 16.61
CA GLU A 252 -25.89 -6.14 18.05
C GLU A 252 -26.20 -4.83 18.76
N THR A 253 -27.32 -4.75 19.48
CA THR A 253 -27.69 -3.59 20.31
C THR A 253 -28.00 -4.05 21.73
N PHE A 254 -27.99 -3.15 22.71
CA PHE A 254 -28.26 -3.51 24.09
C PHE A 254 -29.50 -2.82 24.62
N GLY A 255 -30.38 -3.59 25.26
CA GLY A 255 -31.54 -3.07 25.96
C GLY A 255 -31.16 -2.29 27.21
N SER A 256 -32.13 -1.60 27.82
CA SER A 256 -31.94 -0.93 29.11
C SER A 256 -31.61 -1.89 30.26
N ASP A 257 -31.91 -3.18 30.08
CA ASP A 257 -31.54 -4.27 30.98
C ASP A 257 -30.11 -4.79 30.76
N GLY A 258 -29.37 -4.20 29.81
CA GLY A 258 -28.00 -4.56 29.46
C GLY A 258 -27.87 -5.89 28.73
N LYS A 259 -28.97 -6.48 28.24
CA LYS A 259 -28.92 -7.71 27.46
C LYS A 259 -28.76 -7.40 25.97
N PRO A 260 -27.95 -8.20 25.25
CA PRO A 260 -27.83 -8.05 23.80
C PRO A 260 -29.16 -8.42 23.14
N THR A 261 -29.54 -7.64 22.13
CA THR A 261 -30.67 -7.89 21.24
C THR A 261 -30.25 -7.60 19.80
N THR A 262 -30.69 -8.49 18.91
CA THR A 262 -30.62 -8.29 17.47
C THR A 262 -32.00 -8.07 16.88
N ILE A 263 -33.05 -7.99 17.71
CA ILE A 263 -34.42 -7.76 17.29
C ILE A 263 -34.64 -6.25 17.22
N GLY A 264 -34.93 -5.74 16.02
CA GLY A 264 -35.18 -4.31 15.79
C GLY A 264 -34.33 -3.71 14.65
N PRO A 265 -34.42 -2.38 14.47
CA PRO A 265 -33.62 -1.65 13.49
C PRO A 265 -32.14 -1.68 13.87
N ALA A 266 -31.27 -1.53 12.87
CA ALA A 266 -29.83 -1.48 13.10
C ALA A 266 -29.43 -0.26 13.95
N GLY A 267 -28.49 -0.45 14.88
CA GLY A 267 -27.86 0.64 15.61
C GLY A 267 -27.00 1.49 14.67
N LYS A 268 -27.10 2.82 14.70
CA LYS A 268 -26.41 3.68 13.73
C LYS A 268 -25.09 4.18 14.31
N LYS A 269 -23.99 3.77 13.70
CA LYS A 269 -22.63 3.99 14.22
C LYS A 269 -21.77 4.74 13.22
N LEU A 270 -21.00 5.70 13.72
CA LEU A 270 -20.14 6.52 12.88
C LEU A 270 -18.76 5.91 12.77
N ILE A 271 -18.17 6.05 11.59
CA ILE A 271 -16.79 5.69 11.30
C ILE A 271 -16.14 6.85 10.59
N ILE A 272 -14.98 7.27 11.07
CA ILE A 272 -14.19 8.36 10.50
C ILE A 272 -12.90 7.73 9.98
N LEU A 273 -12.65 7.94 8.70
CA LEU A 273 -11.47 7.48 7.99
C LEU A 273 -10.63 8.69 7.58
N SER A 274 -9.34 8.65 7.85
CA SER A 274 -8.39 9.66 7.40
C SER A 274 -7.07 9.02 7.04
N GLU A 275 -6.55 9.32 5.86
CA GLU A 275 -5.21 8.93 5.43
C GLU A 275 -4.18 9.46 6.43
N ILE A 276 -3.15 8.66 6.68
CA ILE A 276 -1.99 9.03 7.49
C ILE A 276 -0.79 9.10 6.56
N LYS A 277 -0.15 10.27 6.50
CA LYS A 277 1.11 10.47 5.76
C LYS A 277 2.35 10.36 6.65
N ASP A 278 2.20 10.58 7.97
CA ASP A 278 3.27 10.44 8.95
C ASP A 278 2.75 9.61 10.13
N GLN A 279 3.12 8.31 10.13
CA GLN A 279 2.65 7.34 11.12
C GLN A 279 3.19 7.64 12.53
N THR A 280 4.41 8.15 12.65
CA THR A 280 5.03 8.45 13.95
C THR A 280 4.34 9.65 14.61
N LYS A 281 4.10 10.72 13.83
CA LYS A 281 3.32 11.87 14.32
C LYS A 281 1.90 11.46 14.68
N ALA A 282 1.22 10.67 13.83
CA ALA A 282 -0.13 10.20 14.12
C ALA A 282 -0.18 9.37 15.42
N ALA A 283 0.75 8.43 15.61
CA ALA A 283 0.82 7.59 16.81
C ALA A 283 0.97 8.44 18.08
N SER A 284 1.92 9.37 18.08
CA SER A 284 2.17 10.26 19.22
C SER A 284 0.97 11.20 19.49
N ALA A 285 0.36 11.76 18.45
CA ALA A 285 -0.82 12.59 18.55
C ALA A 285 -1.99 11.81 19.18
N LEU A 286 -2.31 10.62 18.66
CA LEU A 286 -3.42 9.80 19.16
C LEU A 286 -3.24 9.44 20.63
N LEU A 287 -2.04 9.01 21.04
CA LEU A 287 -1.75 8.73 22.45
C LEU A 287 -1.91 9.96 23.34
N SER A 288 -1.46 11.14 22.89
CA SER A 288 -1.67 12.39 23.63
C SER A 288 -3.12 12.85 23.66
N TRP A 289 -3.95 12.37 22.71
CA TRP A 289 -5.35 12.73 22.60
C TRP A 289 -6.24 11.87 23.52
N GLU A 290 -5.86 10.63 23.81
CA GLU A 290 -6.65 9.69 24.62
C GLU A 290 -7.29 10.28 25.90
N PRO A 291 -6.60 11.12 26.70
CA PRO A 291 -7.18 11.68 27.93
C PRO A 291 -8.40 12.57 27.68
N THR A 292 -8.42 13.31 26.56
CA THR A 292 -9.46 14.29 26.23
C THR A 292 -10.33 13.87 25.04
N MET A 293 -10.02 12.75 24.39
CA MET A 293 -10.67 12.28 23.17
C MET A 293 -12.17 12.06 23.36
N VAL A 294 -12.58 11.45 24.48
CA VAL A 294 -14.00 11.19 24.76
C VAL A 294 -14.79 12.48 24.93
N GLU A 295 -14.24 13.43 25.69
CA GLU A 295 -14.88 14.72 25.94
C GLU A 295 -14.98 15.54 24.66
N GLY A 296 -13.92 15.58 23.86
CA GLY A 296 -13.90 16.31 22.59
C GLY A 296 -14.79 15.68 21.51
N MET A 297 -14.81 14.35 21.40
CA MET A 297 -15.53 13.66 20.33
C MET A 297 -16.97 13.28 20.69
N GLY A 298 -17.39 13.44 21.95
CA GLY A 298 -18.70 12.98 22.45
C GLY A 298 -19.88 13.46 21.61
N ASN A 299 -19.91 14.74 21.25
CA ASN A 299 -20.96 15.31 20.40
C ASN A 299 -20.96 14.76 18.97
N LEU A 300 -19.78 14.52 18.39
CA LEU A 300 -19.66 13.96 17.03
C LEU A 300 -20.05 12.49 17.00
N LEU A 301 -19.65 11.73 18.00
CA LEU A 301 -19.83 10.28 18.08
C LEU A 301 -21.10 9.87 18.84
N ASN A 302 -21.90 10.81 19.33
CA ASN A 302 -23.06 10.58 20.18
C ASN A 302 -22.72 9.69 21.39
N LEU A 303 -21.65 10.05 22.10
CA LEU A 303 -21.16 9.38 23.30
C LEU A 303 -21.27 10.35 24.48
N ASP A 304 -21.75 9.86 25.62
CA ASP A 304 -21.75 10.62 26.87
C ASP A 304 -20.45 10.32 27.64
N PRO A 305 -19.55 11.30 27.81
CA PRO A 305 -18.29 11.11 28.54
C PRO A 305 -18.48 10.59 29.98
N LYS A 306 -19.61 10.92 30.61
CA LYS A 306 -19.91 10.49 31.98
C LYS A 306 -20.26 9.01 32.09
N SER A 307 -20.60 8.37 30.96
CA SER A 307 -20.96 6.96 30.89
C SER A 307 -19.78 6.04 30.54
N ALA A 308 -18.55 6.57 30.51
CA ALA A 308 -17.35 5.78 30.24
C ALA A 308 -17.05 4.82 31.40
N SER A 309 -16.89 3.52 31.09
CA SER A 309 -16.73 2.45 32.08
C SER A 309 -15.33 2.33 32.68
N SER A 310 -14.36 3.07 32.12
CA SER A 310 -12.97 3.08 32.58
C SER A 310 -12.35 4.45 32.31
N PRO A 311 -11.31 4.86 33.04
CA PRO A 311 -10.63 6.13 32.80
C PRO A 311 -9.68 6.10 31.59
N ASN A 312 -9.12 4.93 31.25
CA ASN A 312 -8.04 4.79 30.29
C ASN A 312 -8.46 3.97 29.06
N PHE A 313 -7.79 4.24 27.93
CA PHE A 313 -7.89 3.38 26.75
C PHE A 313 -7.15 2.05 26.98
N MET A 314 -7.79 0.97 26.52
CA MET A 314 -7.30 -0.39 26.55
C MET A 314 -6.85 -0.84 25.15
N ASN A 315 -6.15 -1.98 25.08
CA ASN A 315 -5.65 -2.58 23.85
C ASN A 315 -6.49 -3.79 23.44
N ASN A 316 -6.76 -3.89 22.15
CA ASN A 316 -7.31 -5.07 21.49
C ASN A 316 -6.57 -5.29 20.16
N THR A 317 -6.65 -6.50 19.60
CA THR A 317 -6.10 -6.80 18.29
C THR A 317 -7.13 -7.57 17.48
N TYR A 318 -7.37 -7.14 16.24
CA TYR A 318 -8.27 -7.81 15.32
C TYR A 318 -7.63 -7.90 13.94
N ARG A 319 -7.52 -9.12 13.40
CA ARG A 319 -6.78 -9.40 12.15
C ARG A 319 -5.41 -8.69 12.11
N GLU A 320 -4.62 -8.81 13.18
CA GLU A 320 -3.29 -8.18 13.30
C GLU A 320 -3.28 -6.63 13.31
N VAL A 321 -4.46 -5.99 13.35
CA VAL A 321 -4.59 -4.54 13.55
C VAL A 321 -4.75 -4.25 15.03
N ASN A 322 -3.86 -3.43 15.58
CA ASN A 322 -3.97 -2.96 16.96
C ASN A 322 -5.06 -1.89 17.07
N ILE A 323 -6.00 -2.12 17.97
CA ILE A 323 -7.15 -1.25 18.24
C ILE A 323 -7.01 -0.74 19.67
N ARG A 324 -7.03 0.58 19.82
CA ARG A 324 -7.16 1.26 21.10
C ARG A 324 -8.63 1.53 21.33
N TYR A 325 -9.14 1.18 22.51
CA TYR A 325 -10.57 1.34 22.77
C TYR A 325 -10.89 1.75 24.20
N ARG A 326 -12.03 2.39 24.38
CA ARG A 326 -12.63 2.67 25.68
C ARG A 326 -14.12 2.34 25.64
N ASN A 327 -14.58 1.54 26.59
CA ASN A 327 -15.98 1.11 26.67
C ASN A 327 -16.83 2.11 27.43
N PHE A 328 -18.12 2.15 27.10
CA PHE A 328 -19.15 2.86 27.85
C PHE A 328 -20.06 1.85 28.56
N GLN A 329 -21.10 2.34 29.23
CA GLN A 329 -22.01 1.55 30.05
C GLN A 329 -22.50 0.26 29.37
N PHE A 330 -22.75 0.32 28.06
CA PHE A 330 -23.17 -0.84 27.26
C PHE A 330 -22.11 -1.19 26.20
N PRO A 331 -21.87 -2.50 25.92
CA PRO A 331 -20.82 -2.93 25.00
C PRO A 331 -20.98 -2.49 23.53
N ASP A 332 -22.19 -2.09 23.12
CA ASP A 332 -22.45 -1.50 21.80
C ASP A 332 -22.00 -0.04 21.67
N LYS A 333 -21.61 0.59 22.78
CA LYS A 333 -21.07 1.95 22.79
C LYS A 333 -19.63 1.90 23.25
N THR A 334 -18.76 2.27 22.34
CA THR A 334 -17.33 2.30 22.55
C THR A 334 -16.77 3.52 21.83
N ILE A 335 -15.54 3.89 22.12
CA ILE A 335 -14.73 4.68 21.19
C ILE A 335 -13.53 3.83 20.88
N ASP A 336 -13.38 3.46 19.61
CA ASP A 336 -12.30 2.62 19.14
C ASP A 336 -11.55 3.40 18.06
N TYR A 337 -10.23 3.30 18.07
CA TYR A 337 -9.42 3.77 16.96
C TYR A 337 -8.30 2.80 16.62
N ALA A 338 -7.90 2.82 15.36
CA ALA A 338 -6.81 2.00 14.84
C ALA A 338 -6.10 2.72 13.70
N MET A 339 -4.81 2.43 13.54
CA MET A 339 -4.06 2.78 12.33
C MET A 339 -3.78 1.49 11.58
N MET A 340 -4.14 1.41 10.31
CA MET A 340 -3.95 0.21 9.50
C MET A 340 -3.53 0.51 8.08
N ALA A 341 -2.68 -0.35 7.51
CA ALA A 341 -2.45 -0.37 6.08
C ALA A 341 -3.67 -0.98 5.37
N ALA A 342 -4.18 -0.30 4.34
CA ALA A 342 -5.24 -0.79 3.48
C ALA A 342 -4.68 -1.41 2.19
N ASN A 343 -5.56 -2.02 1.40
CA ASN A 343 -5.22 -2.67 0.13
C ASN A 343 -4.60 -1.79 -0.94
N ASN A 344 -4.66 -0.46 -0.78
CA ASN A 344 -3.98 0.49 -1.65
C ASN A 344 -2.58 0.90 -1.14
N GLN A 345 -2.03 0.18 -0.16
CA GLN A 345 -0.72 0.43 0.44
C GLN A 345 -0.62 1.75 1.22
N LYS A 346 -1.74 2.44 1.46
CA LYS A 346 -1.80 3.62 2.33
C LYS A 346 -2.21 3.22 3.73
N ILE A 347 -1.81 4.03 4.70
CA ILE A 347 -2.20 3.87 6.10
C ILE A 347 -3.40 4.78 6.37
N TYR A 348 -4.42 4.25 7.03
CA TYR A 348 -5.59 5.00 7.45
C TYR A 348 -5.75 4.93 8.96
N LEU A 349 -6.08 6.08 9.54
CA LEU A 349 -6.71 6.19 10.84
C LEU A 349 -8.19 5.87 10.68
N VAL A 350 -8.67 4.94 11.51
CA VAL A 350 -10.07 4.62 11.69
C VAL A 350 -10.46 5.03 13.09
N ILE A 351 -11.51 5.83 13.27
CA ILE A 351 -12.13 6.10 14.57
C ILE A 351 -13.61 5.71 14.47
N SER A 352 -14.15 4.99 15.44
CA SER A 352 -15.56 4.62 15.47
C SER A 352 -16.14 4.64 16.87
N ASN A 353 -17.47 4.78 16.95
CA ASN A 353 -18.22 4.69 18.21
C ASN A 353 -18.80 3.28 18.48
N SER A 354 -18.26 2.25 17.80
CA SER A 354 -18.68 0.87 17.90
C SER A 354 -17.57 -0.11 17.59
N LYS A 355 -17.51 -1.17 18.39
CA LYS A 355 -16.58 -2.28 18.22
C LYS A 355 -16.92 -3.15 16.99
N GLU A 356 -18.21 -3.34 16.70
CA GLU A 356 -18.65 -4.02 15.47
C GLU A 356 -18.29 -3.21 14.22
N ALA A 357 -18.49 -1.90 14.28
CA ALA A 357 -18.20 -0.99 13.17
C ALA A 357 -16.69 -0.94 12.84
N ILE A 358 -15.82 -0.90 13.85
CA ILE A 358 -14.36 -0.90 13.60
C ILE A 358 -13.88 -2.23 12.99
N TYR A 359 -14.43 -3.37 13.42
CA TYR A 359 -14.09 -4.66 12.80
C TYR A 359 -14.59 -4.73 11.35
N ALA A 360 -15.82 -4.27 11.11
CA ALA A 360 -16.41 -4.30 9.78
C ALA A 360 -15.62 -3.45 8.77
N ILE A 361 -15.12 -2.28 9.17
CA ILE A 361 -14.32 -1.44 8.28
C ILE A 361 -12.88 -1.96 8.10
N ILE A 362 -12.29 -2.59 9.13
CA ILE A 362 -11.00 -3.31 8.97
C ILE A 362 -11.15 -4.41 7.92
N ASP A 363 -12.24 -5.18 7.96
CA ASP A 363 -12.54 -6.24 6.99
C ASP A 363 -12.75 -5.70 5.57
N LYS A 364 -13.22 -4.45 5.44
CA LYS A 364 -13.47 -3.80 4.16
C LYS A 364 -12.21 -3.18 3.55
N LEU A 365 -11.25 -2.76 4.38
CA LEU A 365 -10.01 -2.10 3.95
C LEU A 365 -8.86 -3.07 3.69
N LYS A 366 -8.86 -4.24 4.35
CA LYS A 366 -8.07 -5.42 3.96
C LYS A 366 -8.73 -6.17 2.81
#